data_AF-L8E6J1-F1
#
_entry.id   AF-L8E6J1-F1
#
_cell.length_a   1.000
_cell.length_b   1.000
_cell.length_c   1.000
_cell.angle_alpha   90.00
_cell.angle_beta   90.00
_cell.angle_gamma   90.00
#
_symmetry.space_group_name_H-M   'P 1'
#
loop_
_entity.id
_entity.type
_entity.pdbx_description
1 polymer ?
#
loop_
_entity_poly.entity_id
_entity_poly.type
_entity_poly.pdbx_seq_one_letter_code
_entity_poly.pdbx_strand_id
1 'polypeptide(L)'
;MKFSIFLGFLLIFVTFLPLVLVILEIFESQNPASIIDFSHLECQKMFDGDPVSLARGALFKFDDREILAQILKLSGQENAQCAEFQKIFGFFQEPTSQEELEFPLAYGMLVHGDFVQLSLLLSAIYQPQNQFCLAVDGNSSVEFIGLVRMLSRCYGNIQYFSTQGQRKDKDNILMEWKQLPDCTNSSSSEQ
;
A
#
# COMPACT_ATOMS: atom_id res chain seq x y z
N MET A 1 -42.28 37.69 17.82
CA MET A 1 -41.96 37.04 16.53
C MET A 1 -40.48 36.72 16.31
N LYS A 2 -39.52 37.20 17.14
CA LYS A 2 -38.08 36.86 16.99
C LYS A 2 -37.67 35.56 17.69
N PHE A 3 -38.40 35.12 18.72
CA PHE A 3 -38.06 33.94 19.54
C PHE A 3 -38.36 32.60 18.84
N SER A 4 -39.49 32.49 18.13
CA SER A 4 -39.81 31.28 17.35
C SER A 4 -38.85 31.03 16.19
N ILE A 5 -38.30 32.09 15.59
CA ILE A 5 -37.31 31.96 14.51
C ILE A 5 -36.02 31.38 15.09
N PHE A 6 -35.58 31.87 16.25
CA PHE A 6 -34.37 31.40 16.91
C PHE A 6 -34.47 29.93 17.35
N LEU A 7 -35.63 29.51 17.88
CA LEU A 7 -35.87 28.13 18.25
C LEU A 7 -35.91 27.20 17.03
N GLY A 8 -36.44 27.67 15.90
CA GLY A 8 -36.42 26.94 14.63
C GLY A 8 -35.00 26.71 14.11
N PHE A 9 -34.15 27.75 14.11
CA PHE A 9 -32.74 27.61 13.71
C PHE A 9 -31.96 26.68 14.65
N LEU A 10 -32.21 26.73 15.95
CA LEU A 10 -31.57 25.86 16.93
C LEU A 10 -31.96 24.39 16.71
N LEU A 11 -33.24 24.10 16.46
CA LEU A 11 -33.71 22.74 16.19
C LEU A 11 -33.17 22.18 14.87
N ILE A 12 -33.05 23.01 13.83
CA ILE A 12 -32.41 22.62 12.57
C ILE A 12 -30.93 22.30 12.81
N PHE A 13 -30.18 23.17 13.48
CA PHE A 13 -28.75 22.93 13.72
C PHE A 13 -28.49 21.66 14.54
N VAL A 14 -29.31 21.40 15.57
CA VAL A 14 -29.17 20.23 16.45
C VAL A 14 -29.54 18.91 15.76
N THR A 15 -30.36 18.95 14.70
CA THR A 15 -30.76 17.74 13.94
C THR A 15 -29.94 17.53 12.68
N PHE A 16 -29.56 18.61 12.00
CA PHE A 16 -28.81 18.56 10.75
C PHE A 16 -27.32 18.33 10.97
N LEU A 17 -26.72 18.90 12.00
CA LEU A 17 -25.29 18.73 12.30
C LEU A 17 -24.90 17.28 12.62
N PRO A 18 -25.61 16.52 13.49
CA PRO A 18 -25.30 15.11 13.71
C PRO A 18 -25.62 14.25 12.48
N LEU A 19 -26.65 14.60 11.69
CA LEU A 19 -26.94 13.89 10.45
C LEU A 19 -25.80 14.08 9.43
N VAL A 20 -25.24 15.28 9.32
CA VAL A 20 -24.08 15.57 8.47
C VAL A 20 -22.83 14.84 8.98
N LEU A 21 -22.59 14.79 10.29
CA LEU A 21 -21.49 14.01 10.88
C LEU A 21 -21.63 12.50 10.58
N VAL A 22 -22.84 11.94 10.76
CA VAL A 22 -23.12 10.53 10.42
C VAL A 22 -22.97 10.28 8.92
N ILE A 23 -23.37 11.22 8.06
CA ILE A 23 -23.15 11.11 6.60
C ILE A 23 -21.65 11.17 6.26
N LEU A 24 -20.85 12.00 6.94
CA LEU A 24 -19.40 12.04 6.74
C LEU A 24 -18.74 10.73 7.18
N GLU A 25 -19.15 10.13 8.31
CA GLU A 25 -18.68 8.80 8.73
C GLU A 25 -19.05 7.69 7.74
N ILE A 26 -20.24 7.76 7.13
CA ILE A 26 -20.69 6.78 6.11
C ILE A 26 -19.88 6.92 4.80
N PHE A 27 -19.51 8.13 4.40
CA PHE A 27 -18.75 8.37 3.16
C PHE A 27 -17.28 7.93 3.23
N GLU A 28 -16.72 7.76 4.44
CA GLU A 28 -15.34 7.27 4.62
C GLU A 28 -15.24 5.74 4.46
N SER A 29 -16.38 5.03 4.49
CA SER A 29 -16.45 3.57 4.38
C SER A 29 -16.69 3.06 2.95
N GLN A 30 -16.57 3.89 1.92
CA GLN A 30 -16.64 3.40 0.54
C GLN A 30 -15.25 3.01 0.05
N ASN A 31 -14.74 1.91 0.62
CA ASN A 31 -13.59 1.21 0.06
C ASN A 31 -14.02 0.76 -1.37
N PRO A 32 -13.48 1.35 -2.45
CA PRO A 32 -13.86 0.99 -3.80
C PRO A 32 -13.65 -0.52 -3.93
N ALA A 33 -14.65 -1.23 -4.46
CA ALA A 33 -14.62 -2.69 -4.60
C ALA A 33 -13.21 -3.14 -5.03
N SER A 34 -12.50 -3.81 -4.12
CA SER A 34 -11.12 -4.20 -4.35
C SER A 34 -11.11 -5.15 -5.54
N ILE A 35 -10.23 -4.89 -6.50
CA ILE A 35 -10.07 -5.75 -7.68
C ILE A 35 -9.69 -7.18 -7.30
N ILE A 36 -9.15 -7.33 -6.09
CA ILE A 36 -8.94 -8.58 -5.42
C ILE A 36 -10.27 -9.01 -4.79
N ASP A 37 -10.98 -9.94 -5.45
CA ASP A 37 -12.24 -10.48 -4.95
C ASP A 37 -12.01 -11.73 -4.10
N PHE A 38 -12.04 -11.55 -2.77
CA PHE A 38 -12.03 -12.64 -1.80
C PHE A 38 -13.43 -13.03 -1.32
N SER A 39 -14.51 -12.46 -1.89
CA SER A 39 -15.89 -12.69 -1.40
C SER A 39 -16.32 -14.15 -1.49
N HIS A 40 -15.70 -14.92 -2.37
CA HIS A 40 -15.93 -16.35 -2.53
C HIS A 40 -15.25 -17.22 -1.45
N LEU A 41 -14.40 -16.64 -0.60
CA LEU A 41 -13.71 -17.32 0.48
C LEU A 41 -14.40 -17.07 1.82
N GLU A 42 -14.82 -18.15 2.49
CA GLU A 42 -15.36 -18.07 3.85
C GLU A 42 -14.21 -18.15 4.87
N CYS A 43 -13.39 -17.09 4.93
CA CYS A 43 -12.13 -17.05 5.68
C CYS A 43 -12.31 -17.43 7.16
N GLN A 44 -13.34 -16.93 7.85
CA GLN A 44 -13.58 -17.27 9.25
C GLN A 44 -13.79 -18.78 9.42
N LYS A 45 -14.60 -19.41 8.56
CA LYS A 45 -14.82 -20.86 8.60
C LYS A 45 -13.55 -21.64 8.29
N MET A 46 -12.69 -21.13 7.42
CA MET A 46 -11.37 -21.73 7.17
C MET A 46 -10.48 -21.69 8.42
N PHE A 47 -10.43 -20.55 9.12
CA PHE A 47 -9.70 -20.42 10.39
C PHE A 47 -10.28 -21.32 11.49
N ASP A 48 -11.60 -21.50 11.51
CA ASP A 48 -12.30 -22.39 12.43
C ASP A 48 -12.13 -23.89 12.07
N GLY A 49 -11.49 -24.20 10.95
CA GLY A 49 -11.20 -25.57 10.51
C GLY A 49 -12.34 -26.29 9.78
N ASP A 50 -13.32 -25.56 9.23
CA ASP A 50 -14.42 -26.15 8.46
C ASP A 50 -13.88 -26.84 7.18
N PRO A 51 -14.07 -28.17 7.04
CA PRO A 51 -13.46 -28.92 5.94
C PRO A 51 -13.98 -28.51 4.56
N VAL A 52 -15.24 -28.06 4.45
CA VAL A 52 -15.85 -27.64 3.18
C VAL A 52 -15.28 -26.30 2.72
N SER A 53 -15.09 -25.36 3.64
CA SER A 53 -14.47 -24.06 3.38
C SER A 53 -13.00 -24.21 3.05
N LEU A 54 -12.26 -25.09 3.75
CA LEU A 54 -10.88 -25.42 3.42
C LEU A 54 -10.75 -26.05 2.02
N ALA A 55 -11.63 -26.99 1.67
CA ALA A 55 -11.64 -27.62 0.35
C ALA A 55 -11.91 -26.61 -0.77
N ARG A 56 -12.82 -25.63 -0.56
CA ARG A 56 -13.04 -24.54 -1.52
C ARG A 56 -11.85 -23.58 -1.60
N GLY A 57 -11.27 -23.20 -0.46
CA GLY A 57 -10.08 -22.36 -0.41
C GLY A 57 -8.89 -22.98 -1.14
N ALA A 58 -8.72 -24.30 -1.06
CA ALA A 58 -7.69 -25.03 -1.80
C ALA A 58 -7.88 -25.01 -3.32
N LEU A 59 -9.09 -24.74 -3.82
CA LEU A 59 -9.38 -24.59 -5.25
C LEU A 59 -9.21 -23.14 -5.74
N PHE A 60 -9.09 -22.18 -4.83
CA PHE A 60 -8.93 -20.78 -5.18
C PHE A 60 -7.58 -20.56 -5.89
N LYS A 61 -7.62 -19.83 -7.00
CA LYS A 61 -6.44 -19.42 -7.75
C LYS A 61 -6.43 -17.91 -7.85
N PHE A 62 -5.37 -17.31 -7.33
CA PHE A 62 -5.13 -15.89 -7.49
C PHE A 62 -4.51 -15.63 -8.85
N ASP A 63 -5.10 -14.71 -9.63
CA ASP A 63 -4.58 -14.27 -10.92
C ASP A 63 -4.24 -12.77 -10.82
N ASP A 64 -2.94 -12.49 -10.82
CA ASP A 64 -2.37 -11.16 -10.62
C ASP A 64 -2.19 -10.39 -11.94
N ARG A 65 -2.43 -11.03 -13.09
CA ARG A 65 -2.15 -10.46 -14.42
C ARG A 65 -3.00 -9.23 -14.71
N GLU A 66 -4.27 -9.26 -14.33
CA GLU A 66 -5.18 -8.13 -14.55
C GLU A 66 -4.79 -6.94 -13.68
N ILE A 67 -4.40 -7.18 -12.42
CA ILE A 67 -3.87 -6.15 -11.51
C ILE A 67 -2.65 -5.48 -12.15
N LEU A 68 -1.69 -6.30 -12.58
CA LEU A 68 -0.46 -5.81 -13.16
C LEU A 68 -0.71 -5.04 -14.47
N ALA A 69 -1.59 -5.54 -15.33
CA ALA A 69 -1.95 -4.89 -16.59
C ALA A 69 -2.55 -3.50 -16.38
N GLN A 70 -3.41 -3.33 -15.37
CA GLN A 70 -4.01 -2.02 -15.06
C GLN A 70 -2.97 -1.00 -14.57
N ILE A 71 -2.05 -1.41 -13.70
CA ILE A 71 -0.97 -0.54 -13.21
C ILE A 71 -0.02 -0.16 -14.36
N LEU A 72 0.36 -1.14 -15.20
CA LEU A 72 1.26 -0.91 -16.32
C LEU A 72 0.64 -0.03 -17.41
N LYS A 73 -0.67 -0.09 -17.62
CA LYS A 73 -1.39 0.76 -18.58
C LYS A 73 -1.24 2.26 -18.30
N LEU A 74 -1.01 2.64 -17.04
CA LEU A 74 -0.82 4.02 -16.61
C LEU A 74 0.66 4.43 -16.54
N SER A 75 1.58 3.59 -17.03
CA SER A 75 3.01 3.90 -17.05
C SER A 75 3.29 5.21 -17.79
N GLY A 76 4.00 6.12 -17.12
CA GLY A 76 4.26 7.48 -17.61
C GLY A 76 3.25 8.54 -17.16
N GLN A 77 2.14 8.14 -16.53
CA GLN A 77 1.16 9.05 -15.91
C GLN A 77 1.30 8.99 -14.39
N GLU A 78 2.36 9.60 -13.86
CA GLU A 78 2.83 9.41 -12.48
C GLU A 78 1.72 9.45 -11.42
N ASN A 79 0.96 10.54 -11.37
CA ASN A 79 -0.09 10.72 -10.37
C ASN A 79 -1.25 9.72 -10.54
N ALA A 80 -1.65 9.43 -11.78
CA ALA A 80 -2.72 8.48 -12.06
C ALA A 80 -2.29 7.05 -11.72
N GLN A 81 -1.04 6.70 -11.99
CA GLN A 81 -0.47 5.40 -11.68
C GLN A 81 -0.40 5.16 -10.16
N CYS A 82 0.01 6.18 -9.38
CA CYS A 82 -0.01 6.09 -7.92
C CYS A 82 -1.43 6.00 -7.36
N ALA A 83 -2.37 6.77 -7.89
CA ALA A 83 -3.76 6.73 -7.46
C ALA A 83 -4.39 5.35 -7.72
N GLU A 84 -4.14 4.74 -8.88
CA GLU A 84 -4.64 3.39 -9.18
C GLU A 84 -3.96 2.33 -8.30
N PHE A 85 -2.64 2.44 -8.06
CA PHE A 85 -1.94 1.56 -7.12
C PHE A 85 -2.55 1.63 -5.71
N GLN A 86 -2.71 2.85 -5.18
CA GLN A 86 -3.30 3.10 -3.86
C GLN A 86 -4.72 2.54 -3.75
N LYS A 87 -5.53 2.71 -4.80
CA LYS A 87 -6.88 2.18 -4.87
C LYS A 87 -6.93 0.65 -4.86
N ILE A 88 -5.99 -0.02 -5.54
CA ILE A 88 -5.96 -1.49 -5.61
C ILE A 88 -5.49 -2.11 -4.29
N PHE A 89 -4.41 -1.59 -3.69
CA PHE A 89 -3.76 -2.21 -2.52
C PHE A 89 -4.13 -1.59 -1.17
N GLY A 90 -4.73 -0.40 -1.14
CA GLY A 90 -5.36 0.17 0.05
C GLY A 90 -4.43 0.39 1.25
N PHE A 91 -3.22 0.91 1.03
CA PHE A 91 -2.29 1.19 2.13
C PHE A 91 -2.87 2.25 3.08
N PHE A 92 -2.62 2.11 4.38
CA PHE A 92 -3.00 3.09 5.39
C PHE A 92 -2.35 4.45 5.10
N GLN A 93 -3.12 5.52 5.12
CA GLN A 93 -2.62 6.87 4.87
C GLN A 93 -2.20 7.59 6.16
N GLU A 94 -2.78 7.21 7.29
CA GLU A 94 -2.51 7.79 8.60
C GLU A 94 -2.28 6.67 9.63
N PRO A 95 -1.50 6.92 10.71
CA PRO A 95 -1.28 5.95 11.77
C PRO A 95 -2.60 5.51 12.41
N THR A 96 -2.76 4.21 12.64
CA THR A 96 -4.01 3.67 13.22
C THR A 96 -4.20 4.04 14.70
N SER A 97 -3.11 4.38 15.40
CA SER A 97 -3.14 4.75 16.82
C SER A 97 -1.98 5.66 17.21
N GLN A 98 -2.14 6.37 18.33
CA GLN A 98 -1.08 7.20 18.91
C GLN A 98 0.10 6.34 19.39
N GLU A 99 -0.17 5.15 19.93
CA GLU A 99 0.87 4.20 20.37
C GLU A 99 1.78 3.80 19.21
N GLU A 100 1.19 3.45 18.05
CA GLU A 100 1.97 3.06 16.87
C GLU A 100 2.72 4.25 16.25
N LEU A 101 2.17 5.46 16.31
CA LEU A 101 2.87 6.68 15.87
C LEU A 101 4.11 6.96 16.73
N GLU A 102 4.03 6.72 18.03
CA GLU A 102 5.14 6.89 18.97
C GLU A 102 6.18 5.77 18.89
N PHE A 103 5.90 4.69 18.16
CA PHE A 103 6.77 3.53 18.02
C PHE A 103 7.07 3.17 16.55
N PRO A 104 7.81 4.01 15.81
CA PRO A 104 8.12 3.75 14.41
C PRO A 104 9.05 2.53 14.24
N LEU A 105 8.73 1.67 13.27
CA LEU A 105 9.51 0.49 12.91
C LEU A 105 10.27 0.70 11.59
N ALA A 106 11.37 -0.04 11.42
CA ALA A 106 12.11 -0.09 10.16
C ALA A 106 12.20 -1.53 9.63
N TYR A 107 11.88 -1.72 8.35
CA TYR A 107 11.93 -3.00 7.66
C TYR A 107 12.96 -2.99 6.55
N GLY A 108 13.83 -4.00 6.53
CA GLY A 108 14.69 -4.33 5.39
C GLY A 108 14.15 -5.56 4.67
N MET A 109 13.85 -5.46 3.37
CA MET A 109 13.29 -6.57 2.59
C MET A 109 14.18 -6.89 1.40
N LEU A 110 14.53 -8.17 1.23
CA LEU A 110 15.19 -8.66 0.02
C LEU A 110 14.11 -9.10 -0.97
N VAL A 111 14.10 -8.52 -2.17
CA VAL A 111 13.06 -8.78 -3.17
C VAL A 111 13.68 -9.00 -4.54
N HIS A 112 13.08 -9.88 -5.36
CA HIS A 112 13.63 -10.19 -6.68
C HIS A 112 12.58 -10.32 -7.80
N GLY A 113 11.29 -10.33 -7.49
CA GLY A 113 10.20 -10.53 -8.46
C GLY A 113 8.83 -10.48 -7.80
N ASP A 114 7.79 -10.73 -8.61
CA ASP A 114 6.37 -10.75 -8.21
C ASP A 114 5.92 -9.47 -7.47
N PHE A 115 5.66 -8.43 -8.25
CA PHE A 115 5.30 -7.12 -7.71
C PHE A 115 3.96 -7.13 -6.97
N VAL A 116 3.01 -7.97 -7.39
CA VAL A 116 1.70 -8.04 -6.74
C VAL A 116 1.82 -8.72 -5.38
N GLN A 117 2.59 -9.81 -5.27
CA GLN A 117 2.88 -10.42 -3.97
C GLN A 117 3.60 -9.45 -3.02
N LEU A 118 4.63 -8.73 -3.50
CA LEU A 118 5.31 -7.71 -2.71
C LEU A 118 4.32 -6.64 -2.20
N SER A 119 3.43 -6.19 -3.08
CA SER A 119 2.44 -5.16 -2.75
C SER A 119 1.39 -5.66 -1.75
N LEU A 120 0.97 -6.92 -1.83
CA LEU A 120 0.08 -7.57 -0.85
C LEU A 120 0.76 -7.73 0.53
N LEU A 121 2.05 -8.09 0.55
CA LEU A 121 2.81 -8.14 1.80
C LEU A 121 2.90 -6.75 2.43
N LEU A 122 3.27 -5.75 1.64
CA LEU A 122 3.35 -4.37 2.10
C LEU A 122 1.99 -3.86 2.57
N SER A 123 0.89 -4.11 1.86
CA SER A 123 -0.45 -3.68 2.33
C SER A 123 -0.81 -4.28 3.69
N ALA A 124 -0.30 -5.46 4.03
CA ALA A 124 -0.57 -6.10 5.31
C ALA A 124 0.21 -5.50 6.49
N ILE A 125 1.37 -4.85 6.24
CA ILE A 125 2.28 -4.38 7.30
C ILE A 125 2.62 -2.89 7.21
N TYR A 126 2.20 -2.21 6.14
CA TYR A 126 2.50 -0.82 5.89
C TYR A 126 1.80 0.07 6.92
N GLN A 127 2.59 0.95 7.52
CA GLN A 127 2.09 2.07 8.31
C GLN A 127 2.91 3.31 7.92
N PRO A 128 2.29 4.50 7.83
CA PRO A 128 2.95 5.70 7.30
C PRO A 128 4.14 6.17 8.15
N GLN A 129 4.15 5.90 9.46
CA GLN A 129 5.26 6.22 10.36
C GLN A 129 6.44 5.23 10.27
N ASN A 130 6.22 4.05 9.69
CA ASN A 130 7.28 3.04 9.53
C ASN A 130 8.18 3.39 8.33
N GLN A 131 9.39 2.83 8.30
CA GLN A 131 10.34 2.97 7.21
C GLN A 131 10.57 1.62 6.52
N PHE A 132 10.59 1.62 5.19
CA PHE A 132 10.76 0.41 4.38
C PHE A 132 11.94 0.59 3.42
N CYS A 133 12.91 -0.32 3.48
CA CYS A 133 14.07 -0.35 2.60
C CYS A 133 14.08 -1.67 1.81
N LEU A 134 13.86 -1.57 0.50
CA LEU A 134 13.77 -2.71 -0.42
C LEU A 134 15.10 -2.92 -1.14
N ALA A 135 15.78 -4.02 -0.82
CA ALA A 135 16.97 -4.49 -1.50
C ALA A 135 16.56 -5.36 -2.70
N VAL A 136 16.65 -4.80 -3.90
CA VAL A 136 16.24 -5.45 -5.15
C VAL A 136 17.42 -6.23 -5.76
N ASP A 137 17.23 -7.51 -6.03
CA ASP A 137 18.22 -8.33 -6.74
C ASP A 137 18.61 -7.71 -8.09
N GLY A 138 19.90 -7.72 -8.41
CA GLY A 138 20.42 -7.19 -9.67
C GLY A 138 19.95 -7.88 -10.94
N ASN A 139 19.48 -9.12 -10.82
CA ASN A 139 18.99 -9.93 -11.92
C ASN A 139 17.47 -9.85 -12.08
N SER A 140 16.78 -9.05 -11.27
CA SER A 140 15.35 -8.80 -11.44
C SER A 140 15.04 -8.21 -12.81
N SER A 141 13.83 -8.46 -13.30
CA SER A 141 13.40 -7.90 -14.58
C SER A 141 13.35 -6.38 -14.54
N VAL A 142 13.57 -5.74 -15.69
CA VAL A 142 13.47 -4.27 -15.83
C VAL A 142 12.08 -3.78 -15.44
N GLU A 143 11.05 -4.56 -15.77
CA GLU A 143 9.66 -4.29 -15.37
C GLU A 143 9.49 -4.28 -13.85
N PHE A 144 9.98 -5.30 -13.15
CA PHE A 144 9.90 -5.38 -11.69
C PHE A 144 10.62 -4.21 -11.01
N ILE A 145 11.86 -3.91 -11.45
CA ILE A 145 12.61 -2.76 -10.92
C ILE A 145 11.88 -1.44 -11.20
N GLY A 146 11.25 -1.31 -12.37
CA GLY A 146 10.43 -0.15 -12.72
C GLY A 146 9.20 0.01 -11.82
N LEU A 147 8.54 -1.09 -11.47
CA LEU A 147 7.40 -1.09 -10.56
C LEU A 147 7.80 -0.78 -9.11
N VAL A 148 8.91 -1.33 -8.62
CA VAL A 148 9.48 -0.98 -7.30
C VAL A 148 9.85 0.51 -7.25
N ARG A 149 10.42 1.06 -8.33
CA ARG A 149 10.66 2.51 -8.44
C ARG A 149 9.38 3.32 -8.38
N MET A 150 8.33 2.87 -9.07
CA MET A 150 7.02 3.51 -9.02
C MET A 150 6.43 3.49 -7.60
N LEU A 151 6.51 2.35 -6.91
CA LEU A 151 6.09 2.21 -5.51
C LEU A 151 6.79 3.23 -4.59
N SER A 152 8.12 3.34 -4.69
CA SER A 152 8.92 4.29 -3.90
C SER A 152 8.59 5.76 -4.21
N ARG A 153 8.17 6.07 -5.44
CA ARG A 153 7.64 7.39 -5.80
C ARG A 153 6.27 7.67 -5.16
N CYS A 154 5.42 6.66 -5.06
CA CYS A 154 4.07 6.82 -4.50
C CYS A 154 4.06 6.94 -2.97
N TYR A 155 5.07 6.40 -2.28
CA TYR A 155 5.18 6.44 -0.82
C TYR A 155 6.59 6.84 -0.38
N GLY A 156 6.73 8.03 0.20
CA GLY A 156 8.04 8.60 0.56
C GLY A 156 8.81 7.83 1.64
N ASN A 157 8.14 7.01 2.44
CA ASN A 157 8.74 6.14 3.46
C ASN A 157 9.14 4.75 2.93
N ILE A 158 9.00 4.51 1.62
CA ILE A 158 9.52 3.33 0.93
C ILE A 158 10.69 3.74 0.05
N GLN A 159 11.87 3.23 0.37
CA GLN A 159 13.09 3.42 -0.39
C GLN A 159 13.56 2.08 -0.96
N TYR A 160 14.30 2.13 -2.08
CA TYR A 160 14.84 0.92 -2.69
C TYR A 160 16.26 1.14 -3.19
N PHE A 161 17.03 0.06 -3.23
CA PHE A 161 18.30 0.00 -3.93
C PHE A 161 18.36 -1.29 -4.74
N SER A 162 19.10 -1.28 -5.85
CA SER A 162 19.34 -2.48 -6.62
C SER A 162 20.83 -2.66 -6.80
N THR A 163 21.32 -3.87 -6.52
CA THR A 163 22.68 -4.24 -6.87
C THR A 163 22.72 -4.42 -8.38
N GLN A 164 22.81 -3.36 -9.20
CA GLN A 164 22.93 -3.55 -10.63
C GLN A 164 24.03 -4.58 -10.89
N GLY A 165 23.68 -5.67 -11.58
CA GLY A 165 24.63 -6.70 -11.96
C GLY A 165 25.66 -6.11 -12.93
N GLN A 166 26.63 -5.35 -12.42
CA GLN A 166 27.91 -5.14 -13.07
C GLN A 166 28.63 -6.49 -13.03
N ARG A 167 28.20 -7.41 -13.89
CA ARG A 167 29.03 -8.53 -14.32
C ARG A 167 30.14 -7.93 -15.20
N LYS A 168 31.09 -7.25 -14.57
CA LYS A 168 32.43 -6.99 -15.11
C LYS A 168 33.43 -7.41 -14.04
N ASP A 169 34.19 -8.44 -14.41
CA ASP A 169 35.20 -9.17 -13.65
C ASP A 169 34.76 -10.01 -12.45
N LYS A 170 35.04 -11.31 -12.56
CA LYS A 170 34.82 -12.34 -11.54
C LYS A 170 35.86 -12.35 -10.42
N ASP A 171 36.80 -11.40 -10.40
CA ASP A 171 37.99 -11.49 -9.56
C ASP A 171 38.07 -10.43 -8.45
N ASN A 172 37.01 -9.67 -8.17
CA ASN A 172 37.01 -8.77 -7.02
C ASN A 172 35.61 -8.58 -6.40
N ILE A 173 35.13 -9.62 -5.71
CA ILE A 173 33.92 -9.54 -4.88
C ILE A 173 34.32 -9.04 -3.49
N LEU A 174 34.56 -7.73 -3.40
CA LEU A 174 34.40 -7.00 -2.16
C LEU A 174 33.29 -5.98 -2.42
N MET A 175 32.04 -6.39 -2.17
CA MET A 175 30.94 -5.46 -2.01
C MET A 175 31.27 -4.56 -0.81
N GLU A 176 31.78 -3.36 -1.05
CA GLU A 176 31.84 -2.34 -0.02
C GLU A 176 30.41 -1.86 0.26
N TRP A 177 29.89 -2.25 1.43
CA TRP A 177 28.62 -1.78 2.01
C TRP A 177 28.53 -0.25 2.19
N LYS A 178 29.55 0.52 1.78
CA LYS A 178 29.66 1.97 1.96
C LYS A 178 28.96 2.81 0.88
N GLN A 179 28.46 2.20 -0.19
CA GLN A 179 27.84 2.91 -1.31
C GLN A 179 26.35 2.63 -1.47
N LEU A 180 25.73 1.97 -0.48
CA LEU A 180 24.28 1.90 -0.42
C LEU A 180 23.74 3.30 -0.11
N PRO A 181 22.81 3.85 -0.91
CA PRO A 181 22.13 5.08 -0.54
C PRO A 181 21.52 4.86 0.84
N ASP A 182 21.84 5.77 1.74
CA ASP A 182 21.40 5.70 3.12
C ASP A 182 19.87 5.79 3.14
N CYS A 183 19.20 4.67 3.38
CA CYS A 183 17.74 4.59 3.48
C CYS A 183 17.18 5.49 4.61
N THR A 184 18.05 6.13 5.43
CA THR A 184 17.64 7.11 6.44
C THR A 184 17.60 8.56 5.94
N ASN A 185 18.13 8.87 4.75
CA ASN A 185 18.17 10.23 4.22
C ASN A 185 17.30 10.35 2.97
N SER A 186 16.00 10.59 3.17
CA SER A 186 15.10 11.10 2.14
C SER A 186 15.54 12.51 1.74
N SER A 187 16.49 12.63 0.83
CA SER A 187 16.64 13.87 0.08
C SER A 187 15.42 13.99 -0.83
N SER A 188 14.43 14.74 -0.35
CA SER A 188 13.48 15.50 -1.15
C SER A 188 14.19 16.01 -2.41
N SER A 189 13.89 15.40 -3.55
CA SER A 189 14.20 16.00 -4.84
C SER A 189 13.27 17.21 -5.02
N GLU A 190 13.72 18.36 -4.53
CA GLU A 190 13.43 19.62 -5.19
C GLU A 190 13.97 19.52 -6.62
N GLN A 191 13.07 19.45 -7.60
CA GLN A 191 13.13 20.15 -8.89
C GLN A 191 11.82 19.97 -9.66
#